data_AF-A0A180G2N1-F1
#
_entry.id   AF-A0A180G2N1-F1
#
_cell.length_a   1.000
_cell.length_b   1.000
_cell.length_c   1.000
_cell.angle_alpha   90.00
_cell.angle_beta   90.00
_cell.angle_gamma   90.00
#
_symmetry.space_group_name_H-M   'P 1'
#
loop_
_entity.id
_entity.type
_entity.pdbx_description
1 polymer ?
#
loop_
_entity_poly.entity_id
_entity_poly.type
_entity_poly.pdbx_seq_one_letter_code
_entity_poly.pdbx_strand_id
1 'polypeptide(L)'
;MLSSSHHLTLLTLALAGAWFAPTSLAASCDFEPVDRKECAQAISQIVYDQPKNILDRVSSRFAKLSGNCTIIVSVPNRGVVTKQQLEAGFNSIFDQCPSITGRAPLPNSVELTVQDHRAEHDTDYFPPSNLACGLNVGAPLTVDNDCQTAFNSIPTDNKGRMLGDKGTSAPSILKTFKTCTVLIYTTDASFLIIKKKEIAPVVSKTIKECKGKSGVISQTKGGAGNNGLTVVKVRSSLRCGSRSDSEGQFCA
;
A
#
# COMPACT_ATOMS: atom_id res chain seq x y z
N MET A 1 68.62 -46.29 27.75
CA MET A 1 68.73 -45.37 26.60
C MET A 1 67.34 -44.87 26.26
N LEU A 2 67.16 -43.54 26.26
CA LEU A 2 66.19 -42.70 25.52
C LEU A 2 64.69 -43.11 25.59
N SER A 3 63.85 -42.44 26.38
CA SER A 3 63.21 -41.12 26.13
C SER A 3 62.06 -41.16 25.11
N SER A 4 60.85 -40.85 25.58
CA SER A 4 60.05 -39.66 25.18
C SER A 4 58.55 -39.95 25.09
N SER A 5 57.82 -39.25 25.96
CA SER A 5 56.42 -38.83 25.78
C SER A 5 56.27 -37.99 24.51
N HIS A 6 55.08 -37.93 23.90
CA HIS A 6 54.39 -36.67 23.57
C HIS A 6 52.95 -36.89 23.10
N HIS A 7 52.11 -35.94 23.51
CA HIS A 7 50.71 -35.67 23.22
C HIS A 7 50.35 -35.53 21.73
N LEU A 8 49.03 -35.47 21.46
CA LEU A 8 48.27 -34.84 20.36
C LEU A 8 47.41 -35.87 19.58
N THR A 9 46.12 -35.67 19.24
CA THR A 9 45.16 -34.57 19.42
C THR A 9 43.77 -35.15 19.15
N LEU A 10 42.76 -34.71 19.91
CA LEU A 10 41.34 -34.98 19.67
C LEU A 10 40.89 -34.13 18.47
N LEU A 11 40.55 -34.74 17.34
CA LEU A 11 39.96 -34.05 16.18
C LEU A 11 38.43 -34.06 16.33
N THR A 12 37.90 -33.02 16.96
CA THR A 12 36.49 -32.66 16.88
C THR A 12 36.20 -32.11 15.49
N LEU A 13 35.51 -32.89 14.64
CA LEU A 13 34.89 -32.34 13.43
C LEU A 13 33.72 -31.43 13.85
N ALA A 14 33.95 -30.12 13.80
CA ALA A 14 32.89 -29.12 13.91
C ALA A 14 32.06 -29.12 12.61
N LEU A 15 30.73 -29.15 12.79
CA LEU A 15 29.73 -29.06 11.75
C LEU A 15 29.93 -27.81 10.88
N ALA A 16 30.23 -28.01 9.59
CA ALA A 16 29.93 -27.00 8.59
C ALA A 16 28.41 -27.02 8.34
N GLY A 17 27.68 -26.25 9.15
CA GLY A 17 26.31 -25.88 8.81
C GLY A 17 26.36 -25.09 7.52
N ALA A 18 25.95 -25.71 6.41
CA ALA A 18 25.67 -25.01 5.18
C ALA A 18 24.57 -23.98 5.50
N TRP A 19 24.98 -22.73 5.66
CA TRP A 19 24.05 -21.61 5.63
C TRP A 19 23.46 -21.63 4.23
N PHE A 20 22.21 -22.07 4.12
CA PHE A 20 21.41 -21.83 2.92
C PHE A 20 21.36 -20.32 2.76
N ALA A 21 22.21 -19.77 1.89
CA ALA A 21 22.00 -18.45 1.36
C ALA A 21 20.58 -18.49 0.77
N PRO A 22 19.65 -17.63 1.21
CA PRO A 22 18.37 -17.54 0.54
C PRO A 22 18.69 -17.24 -0.92
N THR A 23 18.36 -18.18 -1.81
CA THR A 23 18.44 -17.98 -3.25
C THR A 23 17.54 -16.79 -3.56
N SER A 24 18.11 -15.60 -3.65
CA SER A 24 17.41 -14.47 -4.25
C SER A 24 17.22 -14.88 -5.69
N LEU A 25 15.96 -15.10 -6.07
CA LEU A 25 15.59 -15.08 -7.47
C LEU A 25 16.13 -13.76 -8.05
N ALA A 26 16.78 -13.82 -9.21
CA ALA A 26 17.55 -12.69 -9.72
C ALA A 26 16.67 -11.44 -9.90
N ALA A 27 17.22 -10.27 -9.60
CA ALA A 27 16.52 -9.02 -9.87
C ALA A 27 16.40 -8.80 -11.39
N SER A 28 15.47 -7.95 -11.79
CA SER A 28 15.28 -7.53 -13.18
C SER A 28 15.24 -6.02 -13.26
N CYS A 29 15.89 -5.44 -14.27
CA CYS A 29 15.91 -4.00 -14.49
C CYS A 29 14.77 -3.53 -15.40
N ASP A 30 14.27 -2.34 -15.14
CA ASP A 30 13.39 -1.56 -16.01
C ASP A 30 14.11 -0.25 -16.38
N PHE A 31 13.80 0.37 -17.52
CA PHE A 31 14.67 1.40 -18.13
C PHE A 31 14.47 2.83 -17.62
N GLU A 32 13.74 3.04 -16.52
CA GLU A 32 13.45 4.38 -16.00
C GLU A 32 14.49 4.80 -14.95
N PRO A 33 15.00 6.04 -14.98
CA PRO A 33 16.03 6.47 -14.05
C PRO A 33 15.47 6.75 -12.65
N VAL A 34 16.19 6.33 -11.61
CA VAL A 34 15.85 6.59 -10.20
C VAL A 34 17.10 6.96 -9.39
N ASP A 35 16.91 7.73 -8.31
CA ASP A 35 17.96 8.04 -7.35
C ASP A 35 17.97 7.04 -6.19
N ARG A 36 19.09 6.33 -5.99
CA ARG A 36 19.21 5.31 -4.94
C ARG A 36 19.00 5.87 -3.53
N LYS A 37 19.38 7.12 -3.25
CA LYS A 37 19.22 7.71 -1.92
C LYS A 37 17.76 8.02 -1.64
N GLU A 38 17.04 8.55 -2.62
CA GLU A 38 15.58 8.71 -2.56
C GLU A 38 14.91 7.36 -2.31
N CYS A 39 15.28 6.32 -3.06
CA CYS A 39 14.74 4.98 -2.85
C CYS A 39 15.08 4.38 -1.48
N ALA A 40 16.29 4.62 -0.97
CA ALA A 40 16.69 4.20 0.37
C ALA A 40 15.87 4.91 1.46
N GLN A 41 15.56 6.19 1.27
CA GLN A 41 14.66 6.92 2.15
C GLN A 41 13.23 6.40 2.06
N ALA A 42 12.72 6.05 0.88
CA ALA A 42 11.40 5.45 0.69
C ALA A 42 11.28 4.10 1.41
N ILE A 43 12.21 3.16 1.21
CA ILE A 43 12.15 1.83 1.86
C ILE A 43 12.29 1.93 3.39
N SER A 44 13.01 2.94 3.90
CA SER A 44 13.15 3.18 5.34
C SER A 44 11.84 3.55 6.04
N GLN A 45 10.83 4.01 5.30
CA GLN A 45 9.52 4.38 5.81
C GLN A 45 8.59 3.18 6.02
N ILE A 46 8.99 1.97 5.61
CA ILE A 46 8.18 0.76 5.82
C ILE A 46 8.10 0.45 7.32
N VAL A 47 6.88 0.22 7.79
CA VAL A 47 6.58 -0.14 9.18
C VAL A 47 6.51 -1.65 9.32
N TYR A 48 7.18 -2.18 10.35
CA TYR A 48 7.29 -3.61 10.63
C TYR A 48 6.72 -3.95 12.01
N ASP A 49 6.06 -5.10 12.12
CA ASP A 49 5.60 -5.65 13.39
C ASP A 49 6.78 -6.06 14.26
N GLN A 50 6.80 -5.52 15.48
CA GLN A 50 7.79 -5.84 16.50
C GLN A 50 7.32 -7.01 17.37
N PRO A 51 8.25 -7.80 17.95
CA PRO A 51 9.72 -7.67 17.88
C PRO A 51 10.35 -8.40 16.67
N LYS A 52 9.56 -9.09 15.86
CA LYS A 52 10.06 -10.00 14.81
C LYS A 52 10.56 -9.28 13.55
N ASN A 53 10.34 -7.96 13.44
CA ASN A 53 10.68 -7.16 12.26
C ASN A 53 10.13 -7.76 10.97
N ILE A 54 8.85 -8.14 10.99
CA ILE A 54 8.14 -8.68 9.82
C ILE A 54 7.11 -7.69 9.31
N LEU A 55 6.77 -7.78 8.02
CA LEU A 55 5.59 -7.07 7.50
C LEU A 55 4.32 -7.55 8.20
N ASP A 56 3.34 -6.65 8.29
CA ASP A 56 2.03 -7.02 8.79
C ASP A 56 1.39 -8.10 7.91
N ARG A 57 0.62 -8.98 8.55
CA ARG A 57 0.03 -10.17 7.91
C ARG A 57 -1.31 -9.89 7.23
N VAL A 58 -1.74 -8.63 7.11
CA VAL A 58 -3.07 -8.25 6.64
C VAL A 58 -3.05 -7.48 5.32
N SER A 59 -1.99 -6.71 5.08
CA SER A 59 -1.74 -6.02 3.81
C SER A 59 -1.34 -7.01 2.73
N SER A 60 -1.88 -6.83 1.52
CA SER A 60 -1.46 -7.63 0.35
C SER A 60 -0.64 -6.83 -0.66
N ARG A 61 -0.55 -5.51 -0.48
CA ARG A 61 0.30 -4.61 -1.23
C ARG A 61 0.48 -3.31 -0.46
N PHE A 62 1.50 -2.51 -0.75
CA PHE A 62 1.58 -1.11 -0.31
C PHE A 62 2.72 -0.42 -1.06
N ALA A 63 2.80 0.91 -0.94
CA ALA A 63 3.94 1.66 -1.47
C ALA A 63 4.43 2.73 -0.49
N LYS A 64 5.70 3.11 -0.63
CA LYS A 64 6.34 4.25 0.04
C LYS A 64 7.03 5.12 -0.99
N LEU A 65 6.91 6.42 -0.84
CA LEU A 65 7.44 7.42 -1.76
C LEU A 65 8.46 8.30 -1.03
N SER A 66 9.54 8.64 -1.71
CA SER A 66 10.46 9.70 -1.31
C SER A 66 11.08 10.31 -2.55
N GLY A 67 11.03 11.63 -2.69
CA GLY A 67 11.45 12.31 -3.92
C GLY A 67 10.65 11.78 -5.12
N ASN A 68 11.36 11.31 -6.14
CA ASN A 68 10.79 10.66 -7.32
C ASN A 68 10.90 9.13 -7.28
N CYS A 69 11.29 8.53 -6.15
CA CYS A 69 11.40 7.09 -6.04
C CYS A 69 10.26 6.47 -5.24
N THR A 70 9.61 5.49 -5.85
CA THR A 70 8.56 4.69 -5.22
C THR A 70 9.04 3.27 -4.98
N ILE A 71 8.84 2.81 -3.76
CA ILE A 71 9.00 1.42 -3.36
C ILE A 71 7.61 0.79 -3.26
N ILE A 72 7.32 -0.19 -4.11
CA ILE A 72 6.09 -0.97 -4.07
C ILE A 72 6.43 -2.37 -3.57
N VAL A 73 5.64 -2.86 -2.60
CA VAL A 73 5.74 -4.23 -2.11
C VAL A 73 4.43 -4.94 -2.39
N SER A 74 4.48 -6.03 -3.14
CA SER A 74 3.34 -6.91 -3.42
C SER A 74 3.47 -8.18 -2.57
N VAL A 75 2.46 -8.46 -1.75
CA VAL A 75 2.41 -9.59 -0.82
C VAL A 75 1.11 -10.38 -1.04
N PRO A 76 0.91 -10.98 -2.23
CA PRO A 76 -0.40 -11.50 -2.66
C PRO A 76 -0.98 -12.54 -1.68
N ASN A 77 -0.12 -13.38 -1.10
CA ASN A 77 -0.50 -14.44 -0.18
C ASN A 77 -0.37 -14.04 1.30
N ARG A 78 -0.11 -12.76 1.61
CA ARG A 78 0.14 -12.25 2.98
C ARG A 78 1.17 -13.11 3.73
N GLY A 79 2.23 -13.49 3.01
CA GLY A 79 3.32 -14.34 3.49
C GLY A 79 4.16 -13.65 4.57
N VAL A 80 5.00 -14.42 5.26
CA VAL A 80 5.95 -13.84 6.22
C VAL A 80 7.14 -13.27 5.46
N VAL A 81 7.39 -11.98 5.64
CA VAL A 81 8.54 -11.27 5.06
C VAL A 81 9.21 -10.47 6.15
N THR A 82 10.50 -10.68 6.32
CA THR A 82 11.31 -9.93 7.28
C THR A 82 11.84 -8.65 6.65
N LYS A 83 12.15 -7.65 7.49
CA LYS A 83 12.88 -6.44 7.09
C LYS A 83 14.18 -6.79 6.35
N GLN A 84 14.95 -7.75 6.86
CA GLN A 84 16.20 -8.20 6.25
C GLN A 84 16.00 -8.72 4.83
N GLN A 85 14.93 -9.48 4.57
CA GLN A 85 14.63 -9.97 3.22
C GLN A 85 14.29 -8.83 2.26
N LEU A 86 13.52 -7.83 2.72
CA LEU A 86 13.21 -6.65 1.92
C LEU A 86 14.46 -5.81 1.62
N GLU A 87 15.31 -5.57 2.61
CA GLU A 87 16.57 -4.83 2.44
C GLU A 87 17.55 -5.56 1.52
N ALA A 88 17.62 -6.89 1.61
CA ALA A 88 18.42 -7.70 0.68
C ALA A 88 17.89 -7.60 -0.75
N GLY A 89 16.57 -7.71 -0.95
CA GLY A 89 15.94 -7.51 -2.26
C GLY A 89 16.23 -6.13 -2.84
N PHE A 90 16.09 -5.09 -2.02
CA PHE A 90 16.39 -3.71 -2.39
C PHE A 90 17.83 -3.54 -2.88
N ASN A 91 18.80 -4.06 -2.12
CA ASN A 91 20.21 -3.99 -2.51
C ASN A 91 20.46 -4.79 -3.80
N SER A 92 19.84 -5.96 -3.96
CA SER A 92 20.00 -6.76 -5.18
C SER A 92 19.55 -6.03 -6.45
N ILE A 93 18.50 -5.19 -6.35
CA ILE A 93 18.07 -4.33 -7.46
C ILE A 93 19.19 -3.35 -7.82
N PHE A 94 19.77 -2.62 -6.86
CA PHE A 94 20.81 -1.63 -7.15
C PHE A 94 22.19 -2.23 -7.46
N ASP A 95 22.45 -3.48 -7.07
CA ASP A 95 23.66 -4.19 -7.47
C ASP A 95 23.57 -4.58 -8.96
N GLN A 96 22.38 -4.89 -9.46
CA GLN A 96 22.13 -5.26 -10.86
C GLN A 96 21.73 -4.07 -11.76
N CYS A 97 21.07 -3.07 -11.18
CA CYS A 97 20.43 -1.92 -11.83
C CYS A 97 20.86 -0.62 -11.10
N PRO A 98 22.12 -0.16 -11.22
CA PRO A 98 22.70 0.83 -10.30
C PRO A 98 22.01 2.20 -10.21
N SER A 99 21.24 2.59 -11.24
CA SER A 99 20.60 3.91 -11.32
C SER A 99 19.26 3.89 -12.07
N ILE A 100 18.65 2.72 -12.18
CA ILE A 100 17.39 2.53 -12.91
C ILE A 100 16.42 1.68 -12.10
N THR A 101 15.15 1.71 -12.48
CA THR A 101 14.07 0.94 -11.87
C THR A 101 14.33 -0.57 -11.96
N GLY A 102 13.62 -1.33 -11.13
CA GLY A 102 13.76 -2.78 -11.16
C GLY A 102 12.88 -3.48 -10.14
N ARG A 103 12.91 -4.82 -10.21
CA ARG A 103 12.11 -5.73 -9.39
C ARG A 103 13.00 -6.78 -8.76
N ALA A 104 12.71 -7.13 -7.52
CA ALA A 104 13.32 -8.25 -6.81
C ALA A 104 12.23 -9.21 -6.33
N PRO A 105 12.17 -10.43 -6.88
CA PRO A 105 11.39 -11.51 -6.30
C PRO A 105 11.96 -11.93 -4.92
N LEU A 106 11.05 -12.04 -3.94
CA LEU A 106 11.33 -12.44 -2.57
C LEU A 106 10.59 -13.76 -2.24
N PRO A 107 10.96 -14.46 -1.15
CA PRO A 107 10.24 -15.65 -0.71
C PRO A 107 8.73 -15.43 -0.55
N ASN A 108 7.94 -16.51 -0.66
CA ASN A 108 6.48 -16.50 -0.54
C ASN A 108 5.73 -15.75 -1.67
N SER A 109 6.31 -15.71 -2.87
CA SER A 109 5.74 -15.00 -4.05
C SER A 109 5.57 -13.50 -3.79
N VAL A 110 6.47 -12.94 -3.00
CA VAL A 110 6.50 -11.50 -2.70
C VAL A 110 7.37 -10.83 -3.74
N GLU A 111 6.99 -9.63 -4.15
CA GLU A 111 7.77 -8.83 -5.09
C GLU A 111 8.03 -7.46 -4.49
N LEU A 112 9.28 -7.02 -4.55
CA LEU A 112 9.70 -5.67 -4.28
C LEU A 112 9.98 -4.97 -5.61
N THR A 113 9.40 -3.80 -5.82
CA THR A 113 9.57 -3.01 -7.04
C THR A 113 10.03 -1.61 -6.70
N VAL A 114 11.03 -1.13 -7.43
CA VAL A 114 11.50 0.26 -7.46
C VAL A 114 10.95 0.90 -8.73
N GLN A 115 10.17 1.98 -8.61
CA GLN A 115 9.59 2.73 -9.73
C GLN A 115 9.98 4.20 -9.70
N ASP A 116 9.98 4.83 -10.87
CA ASP A 116 10.04 6.29 -11.01
C ASP A 116 8.62 6.86 -10.85
N HIS A 117 8.41 7.64 -9.79
CA HIS A 117 7.13 8.27 -9.50
C HIS A 117 6.67 9.23 -10.60
N ARG A 118 7.60 9.80 -11.38
CA ARG A 118 7.28 10.71 -12.50
C ARG A 118 6.53 10.01 -13.63
N ALA A 119 6.56 8.69 -13.70
CA ALA A 119 5.78 7.89 -14.63
C ALA A 119 4.30 7.77 -14.21
N GLU A 120 3.94 8.17 -12.99
CA GLU A 120 2.57 8.18 -12.45
C GLU A 120 1.87 6.81 -12.43
N HIS A 121 2.62 5.71 -12.54
CA HIS A 121 2.13 4.32 -12.50
C HIS A 121 1.70 3.85 -11.10
N ASP A 122 1.93 4.66 -10.07
CA ASP A 122 1.79 4.35 -8.64
C ASP A 122 0.76 5.24 -7.92
N THR A 123 0.02 6.06 -8.66
CA THR A 123 -0.92 7.07 -8.13
C THR A 123 -2.00 6.49 -7.22
N ASP A 124 -2.40 5.23 -7.43
CA ASP A 124 -3.34 4.50 -6.57
C ASP A 124 -2.88 4.36 -5.10
N TYR A 125 -1.56 4.43 -4.84
CA TYR A 125 -1.00 4.32 -3.50
C TYR A 125 -0.86 5.66 -2.78
N PHE A 126 -0.88 6.78 -3.51
CA PHE A 126 -0.60 8.12 -2.99
C PHE A 126 -1.76 9.11 -3.18
N PRO A 127 -2.98 8.78 -2.70
CA PRO A 127 -4.10 9.71 -2.71
C PRO A 127 -3.82 10.95 -1.86
N PRO A 128 -4.35 12.13 -2.23
CA PRO A 128 -4.11 13.39 -1.53
C PRO A 128 -4.33 13.33 -0.02
N SER A 129 -3.33 13.73 0.77
CA SER A 129 -3.43 13.83 2.23
C SER A 129 -4.27 15.04 2.68
N ASN A 130 -4.30 16.08 1.85
CA ASN A 130 -5.23 17.20 1.97
C ASN A 130 -6.45 16.96 1.10
N LEU A 131 -7.59 17.57 1.46
CA LEU A 131 -8.81 17.48 0.67
C LEU A 131 -8.58 18.07 -0.72
N ALA A 132 -8.66 17.22 -1.74
CA ALA A 132 -8.66 17.61 -3.15
C ALA A 132 -10.09 17.54 -3.69
N CYS A 133 -10.53 18.59 -4.39
CA CYS A 133 -11.86 18.67 -4.99
C CYS A 133 -11.76 18.80 -6.52
N GLY A 134 -12.76 18.28 -7.24
CA GLY A 134 -12.87 18.44 -8.69
C GLY A 134 -12.03 17.49 -9.54
N LEU A 135 -11.56 16.37 -8.98
CA LEU A 135 -10.84 15.33 -9.73
C LEU A 135 -11.68 14.65 -10.81
N ASN A 136 -13.00 14.66 -10.72
CA ASN A 136 -13.90 14.15 -11.75
C ASN A 136 -14.39 15.32 -12.62
N VAL A 137 -13.75 15.54 -13.77
CA VAL A 137 -14.09 16.64 -14.68
C VAL A 137 -15.32 16.27 -15.51
N GLY A 138 -16.22 17.23 -15.72
CA GLY A 138 -17.44 17.06 -16.52
C GLY A 138 -18.57 16.27 -15.84
N ALA A 139 -18.30 15.63 -14.69
CA ALA A 139 -19.32 14.88 -13.95
C ALA A 139 -20.39 15.80 -13.34
N PRO A 140 -21.68 15.40 -13.33
CA PRO A 140 -22.73 16.16 -12.64
C PRO A 140 -22.43 16.34 -11.16
N LEU A 141 -22.84 17.48 -10.62
CA LEU A 141 -22.69 17.78 -9.20
C LEU A 141 -23.51 16.81 -8.35
N THR A 142 -22.92 16.42 -7.22
CA THR A 142 -23.61 15.69 -6.16
C THR A 142 -24.46 16.62 -5.30
N VAL A 143 -25.52 16.07 -4.72
CA VAL A 143 -26.33 16.75 -3.70
C VAL A 143 -25.89 16.31 -2.31
N ASP A 144 -25.64 17.25 -1.40
CA ASP A 144 -25.14 16.98 -0.05
C ASP A 144 -25.96 15.92 0.70
N ASN A 145 -27.30 16.05 0.67
CA ASN A 145 -28.19 15.10 1.34
C ASN A 145 -28.13 13.70 0.72
N ASP A 146 -27.88 13.61 -0.59
CA ASP A 146 -27.72 12.31 -1.25
C ASP A 146 -26.44 11.62 -0.77
N CYS A 147 -25.35 12.37 -0.67
CA CYS A 147 -24.08 11.86 -0.13
C CYS A 147 -24.18 11.45 1.33
N GLN A 148 -24.84 12.25 2.15
CA GLN A 148 -25.06 11.92 3.56
C GLN A 148 -25.92 10.67 3.70
N THR A 149 -26.94 10.51 2.85
CA THR A 149 -27.78 9.31 2.79
C THR A 149 -26.98 8.08 2.38
N ALA A 150 -26.13 8.19 1.34
CA ALA A 150 -25.23 7.12 0.92
C ALA A 150 -24.30 6.67 2.07
N PHE A 151 -23.64 7.61 2.76
CA PHE A 151 -22.80 7.29 3.91
C PHE A 151 -23.59 6.68 5.08
N ASN A 152 -24.78 7.22 5.37
CA ASN A 152 -25.63 6.72 6.44
C ASN A 152 -26.13 5.29 6.17
N SER A 153 -26.24 4.88 4.90
CA SER A 153 -26.60 3.52 4.51
C SER A 153 -25.51 2.46 4.79
N ILE A 154 -24.28 2.86 5.12
CA ILE A 154 -23.20 1.91 5.46
C ILE A 154 -23.54 1.19 6.77
N PRO A 155 -23.70 -0.15 6.77
CA PRO A 155 -23.97 -0.91 7.99
C PRO A 155 -22.76 -0.91 8.94
N THR A 156 -23.02 -1.16 10.22
CA THR A 156 -21.96 -1.30 11.24
C THR A 156 -22.12 -2.55 12.07
N ASP A 157 -21.01 -3.08 12.59
CA ASP A 157 -21.03 -4.12 13.62
C ASP A 157 -21.42 -3.55 15.00
N ASN A 158 -21.47 -4.43 16.01
CA ASN A 158 -21.77 -4.06 17.40
C ASN A 158 -20.71 -3.15 18.06
N LYS A 159 -19.53 -3.00 17.45
CA LYS A 159 -18.45 -2.09 17.88
C LYS A 159 -18.47 -0.77 17.09
N GLY A 160 -19.41 -0.60 16.16
CA GLY A 160 -19.56 0.59 15.32
C GLY A 160 -18.59 0.64 14.13
N ARG A 161 -17.91 -0.47 13.79
CA ARG A 161 -17.03 -0.57 12.62
C ARG A 161 -17.87 -0.75 11.37
N MET A 162 -17.47 -0.13 10.28
CA MET A 162 -18.20 -0.21 9.01
C MET A 162 -18.08 -1.60 8.40
N LEU A 163 -19.17 -2.08 7.79
CA LEU A 163 -19.24 -3.38 7.12
C LEU A 163 -19.45 -3.20 5.61
N GLY A 164 -18.83 -4.08 4.83
CA GLY A 164 -19.04 -4.16 3.38
C GLY A 164 -20.37 -4.85 3.01
N ASP A 165 -20.59 -5.05 1.72
CA ASP A 165 -21.89 -5.51 1.19
C ASP A 165 -22.30 -6.91 1.66
N LYS A 166 -21.35 -7.75 2.09
CA LYS A 166 -21.61 -9.08 2.65
C LYS A 166 -21.82 -9.08 4.17
N GLY A 167 -21.95 -7.90 4.79
CA GLY A 167 -22.02 -7.78 6.25
C GLY A 167 -20.72 -8.13 6.97
N THR A 168 -19.60 -8.19 6.25
CA THR A 168 -18.27 -8.51 6.78
C THR A 168 -17.32 -7.33 6.62
N SER A 169 -16.23 -7.32 7.38
CA SER A 169 -15.13 -6.39 7.15
C SER A 169 -14.60 -6.50 5.72
N ALA A 170 -14.28 -5.36 5.10
CA ALA A 170 -13.84 -5.27 3.73
C ALA A 170 -12.75 -4.20 3.58
N PRO A 171 -11.85 -4.33 2.61
CA PRO A 171 -10.84 -3.30 2.30
C PRO A 171 -11.43 -2.09 1.59
N SER A 172 -12.68 -2.19 1.12
CA SER A 172 -13.39 -1.14 0.41
C SER A 172 -14.89 -1.27 0.67
N ILE A 173 -15.55 -0.12 0.84
CA ILE A 173 -17.00 0.02 1.02
C ILE A 173 -17.45 1.11 0.07
N LEU A 174 -18.40 0.78 -0.80
CA LEU A 174 -18.99 1.71 -1.75
C LEU A 174 -20.50 1.74 -1.54
N LYS A 175 -21.06 2.93 -1.34
CA LYS A 175 -22.51 3.16 -1.30
C LYS A 175 -22.89 4.30 -2.21
N THR A 176 -23.94 4.07 -2.99
CA THR A 176 -24.49 5.04 -3.93
C THR A 176 -25.94 5.33 -3.56
N PHE A 177 -26.30 6.60 -3.56
CA PHE A 177 -27.68 7.05 -3.43
C PHE A 177 -27.89 8.24 -4.36
N LYS A 178 -28.85 8.11 -5.29
CA LYS A 178 -29.20 9.13 -6.28
C LYS A 178 -27.97 9.74 -6.97
N THR A 179 -27.64 11.01 -6.69
CA THR A 179 -26.55 11.73 -7.37
C THR A 179 -25.17 11.38 -6.85
N CYS A 180 -25.05 10.67 -5.73
CA CYS A 180 -23.79 10.57 -5.00
C CYS A 180 -23.33 9.14 -4.72
N THR A 181 -22.02 8.92 -4.83
CA THR A 181 -21.31 7.74 -4.37
C THR A 181 -20.28 8.12 -3.32
N VAL A 182 -20.33 7.43 -2.18
CA VAL A 182 -19.31 7.46 -1.13
C VAL A 182 -18.52 6.16 -1.20
N LEU A 183 -17.21 6.27 -1.39
CA LEU A 183 -16.25 5.18 -1.43
C LEU A 183 -15.23 5.38 -0.32
N ILE A 184 -15.09 4.40 0.56
CA ILE A 184 -14.08 4.37 1.61
C ILE A 184 -13.25 3.11 1.41
N TYR A 185 -11.93 3.24 1.32
CA TYR A 185 -11.06 2.09 1.06
C TYR A 185 -9.67 2.25 1.66
N THR A 186 -8.91 1.17 1.72
CA THR A 186 -7.50 1.15 2.11
C THR A 186 -6.60 0.96 0.89
N THR A 187 -5.48 1.68 0.80
CA THR A 187 -4.52 1.52 -0.32
C THR A 187 -3.73 0.21 -0.25
N ASP A 188 -3.60 -0.38 0.94
CA ASP A 188 -2.85 -1.62 1.18
C ASP A 188 -3.69 -2.92 1.08
N ALA A 189 -4.98 -2.77 0.72
CA ALA A 189 -5.97 -3.84 0.68
C ALA A 189 -6.17 -4.59 2.01
N SER A 190 -5.78 -3.97 3.14
CA SER A 190 -6.14 -4.44 4.48
C SER A 190 -7.61 -4.12 4.80
N PHE A 191 -8.18 -4.73 5.84
CA PHE A 191 -9.57 -4.43 6.20
C PHE A 191 -9.73 -3.03 6.82
N LEU A 192 -10.84 -2.36 6.52
CA LEU A 192 -11.26 -1.18 7.26
C LEU A 192 -11.63 -1.56 8.70
N ILE A 193 -11.01 -0.89 9.66
CA ILE A 193 -11.27 -1.06 11.11
C ILE A 193 -11.77 0.22 11.78
N ILE A 194 -11.72 1.36 11.09
CA ILE A 194 -12.23 2.63 11.59
C ILE A 194 -13.72 2.56 11.89
N LYS A 195 -14.14 3.20 12.99
CA LYS A 195 -15.55 3.29 13.33
C LYS A 195 -16.25 4.32 12.46
N LYS A 196 -17.52 4.06 12.13
CA LYS A 196 -18.34 4.98 11.34
C LYS A 196 -18.39 6.38 11.94
N LYS A 197 -18.49 6.48 13.27
CA LYS A 197 -18.49 7.77 13.99
C LYS A 197 -17.16 8.53 13.87
N GLU A 198 -16.04 7.83 13.73
CA GLU A 198 -14.70 8.44 13.64
C GLU A 198 -14.42 8.97 12.23
N ILE A 199 -14.92 8.29 11.18
CA ILE A 199 -14.76 8.74 9.78
C ILE A 199 -15.84 9.74 9.36
N ALA A 200 -16.98 9.81 10.05
CA ALA A 200 -18.10 10.70 9.70
C ALA A 200 -17.71 12.19 9.54
N PRO A 201 -16.86 12.78 10.41
CA PRO A 201 -16.41 14.16 10.21
C PRO A 201 -15.61 14.35 8.93
N VAL A 202 -14.80 13.35 8.52
CA VAL A 202 -14.02 13.39 7.29
C VAL A 202 -14.95 13.38 6.08
N VAL A 203 -15.93 12.47 6.07
CA VAL A 203 -16.95 12.41 5.01
C VAL A 203 -17.75 13.72 4.93
N SER A 204 -18.22 14.23 6.07
CA SER A 204 -18.95 15.50 6.11
C SER A 204 -18.12 16.67 5.62
N LYS A 205 -16.82 16.71 5.94
CA LYS A 205 -15.89 17.72 5.44
C LYS A 205 -15.79 17.65 3.92
N THR A 206 -15.54 16.45 3.38
CA THR A 206 -15.44 16.22 1.92
C THR A 206 -16.70 16.67 1.18
N ILE A 207 -17.89 16.35 1.69
CA ILE A 207 -19.17 16.77 1.09
C ILE A 207 -19.28 18.30 1.06
N LYS A 208 -19.14 18.94 2.23
CA LYS A 208 -19.40 20.38 2.39
C LYS A 208 -18.38 21.26 1.67
N GLU A 209 -17.10 20.92 1.77
CA GLU A 209 -16.03 21.77 1.21
C GLU A 209 -15.89 21.61 -0.31
N CYS A 210 -16.21 20.43 -0.87
CA CYS A 210 -16.17 20.24 -2.32
C CYS A 210 -17.43 20.71 -3.06
N LYS A 211 -18.48 21.14 -2.35
CA LYS A 211 -19.67 21.82 -2.91
C LYS A 211 -20.25 21.10 -4.13
N GLY A 212 -20.55 19.82 -3.96
CA GLY A 212 -21.10 18.96 -5.02
C GLY A 212 -20.06 18.35 -5.97
N LYS A 213 -18.85 18.92 -6.09
CA LYS A 213 -17.76 18.32 -6.89
C LYS A 213 -17.22 17.07 -6.21
N SER A 214 -16.56 16.20 -6.97
CA SER A 214 -15.86 15.05 -6.38
C SER A 214 -14.82 15.50 -5.37
N GLY A 215 -14.70 14.81 -4.25
CA GLY A 215 -13.69 15.06 -3.23
C GLY A 215 -12.92 13.79 -2.87
N VAL A 216 -11.62 13.92 -2.63
CA VAL A 216 -10.75 12.83 -2.14
C VAL A 216 -9.88 13.34 -1.02
N ILE A 217 -9.76 12.56 0.05
CA ILE A 217 -8.83 12.80 1.16
C ILE A 217 -8.37 11.46 1.72
N SER A 218 -7.09 11.37 2.10
CA SER A 218 -6.49 10.20 2.73
C SER A 218 -6.00 10.50 4.15
N GLN A 219 -5.92 9.45 4.96
CA GLN A 219 -5.42 9.50 6.33
C GLN A 219 -4.67 8.21 6.68
N THR A 220 -3.69 8.30 7.58
CA THR A 220 -2.83 7.17 7.97
C THR A 220 -3.51 6.17 8.91
N LYS A 221 -4.70 6.49 9.42
CA LYS A 221 -5.44 5.64 10.35
C LYS A 221 -6.71 5.11 9.72
N GLY A 222 -7.08 3.88 10.07
CA GLY A 222 -8.40 3.32 9.80
C GLY A 222 -8.41 2.03 8.99
N GLY A 223 -7.27 1.66 8.40
CA GLY A 223 -6.98 0.33 7.89
C GLY A 223 -6.35 -0.54 8.98
N ALA A 224 -6.41 -1.86 8.79
CA ALA A 224 -5.76 -2.82 9.67
C ALA A 224 -4.25 -2.96 9.39
N GLY A 225 -3.82 -2.64 8.16
CA GLY A 225 -2.42 -2.69 7.75
C GLY A 225 -1.63 -1.48 8.27
N ASN A 226 -0.32 -1.69 8.42
CA ASN A 226 0.57 -0.67 8.99
C ASN A 226 1.12 0.29 7.94
N ASN A 227 1.00 -0.05 6.65
CA ASN A 227 1.72 0.63 5.58
C ASN A 227 0.83 1.39 4.59
N GLY A 228 -0.47 1.10 4.52
CA GLY A 228 -1.42 1.81 3.67
C GLY A 228 -2.08 3.02 4.30
N LEU A 229 -2.96 3.63 3.50
CA LEU A 229 -3.79 4.78 3.88
C LEU A 229 -5.25 4.38 3.83
N THR A 230 -6.07 5.00 4.67
CA THR A 230 -7.54 5.00 4.51
C THR A 230 -7.94 6.22 3.70
N VAL A 231 -8.78 6.01 2.69
CA VAL A 231 -9.18 7.04 1.73
C VAL A 231 -10.68 7.20 1.76
N VAL A 232 -11.14 8.45 1.78
CA VAL A 232 -12.52 8.83 1.55
C VAL A 232 -12.62 9.49 0.19
N LYS A 233 -13.47 8.96 -0.68
CA LYS A 233 -13.83 9.52 -1.98
C LYS A 233 -15.33 9.74 -2.05
N VAL A 234 -15.75 10.97 -2.29
CA VAL A 234 -17.14 11.35 -2.57
C VAL A 234 -17.19 11.80 -4.02
N ARG A 235 -18.12 11.28 -4.82
CA ARG A 235 -18.22 11.61 -6.25
C ARG A 235 -19.64 11.44 -6.78
N SER A 236 -19.85 11.92 -8.01
CA SER A 236 -21.07 11.63 -8.77
C SER A 236 -21.35 10.12 -8.82
N SER A 237 -22.63 9.74 -8.85
CA SER A 237 -23.06 8.37 -9.10
C SER A 237 -22.80 7.92 -10.53
N LEU A 238 -22.73 8.87 -11.47
CA LEU A 238 -22.23 8.60 -12.80
C LEU A 238 -20.72 8.33 -12.73
N ARG A 239 -20.31 7.21 -13.32
CA ARG A 239 -18.90 6.88 -13.43
C ARG A 239 -18.29 7.79 -14.46
N CYS A 240 -17.16 8.40 -14.13
CA CYS A 240 -16.37 9.10 -15.12
C CYS A 240 -15.77 8.08 -16.09
N GLY A 241 -15.86 8.38 -17.37
CA GLY A 241 -15.25 7.61 -18.43
C GLY A 241 -13.77 7.93 -18.62
N SER A 242 -13.23 7.46 -19.73
CA SER A 242 -11.92 7.88 -20.20
C SER A 242 -12.05 9.20 -20.98
N ARG A 243 -10.93 9.84 -21.37
CA ARG A 243 -10.98 11.09 -22.15
C ARG A 243 -11.71 10.97 -23.50
N SER A 244 -12.01 9.76 -23.97
CA SER A 244 -12.81 9.49 -25.17
C SER A 244 -14.30 9.26 -24.91
N ASP A 245 -14.78 9.46 -23.68
CA ASP A 245 -16.21 9.37 -23.36
C ASP A 245 -17.00 10.45 -24.11
N SER A 246 -18.07 10.05 -24.80
CA SER A 246 -18.97 10.92 -25.55
C SER A 246 -19.62 12.00 -24.68
N GLU A 247 -19.73 11.77 -23.37
CA GLU A 247 -20.28 12.74 -22.42
C GLU A 247 -19.22 13.70 -21.86
N GLY A 248 -17.96 13.58 -22.27
CA GLY A 248 -16.86 14.45 -21.83
C GLY A 248 -16.47 14.30 -20.35
N GLN A 249 -16.91 13.21 -19.69
CA GLN A 249 -16.61 12.94 -18.29
C GLN A 249 -15.32 12.13 -18.15
N PHE A 250 -14.37 12.59 -17.33
CA PHE A 250 -13.14 11.82 -17.08
C PHE A 250 -12.60 11.94 -15.66
N CYS A 251 -11.96 10.87 -15.19
CA CYS A 251 -11.15 10.88 -13.98
C CYS A 251 -9.84 11.61 -14.27
N ALA A 252 -9.55 12.67 -13.50
CA ALA A 252 -8.22 13.23 -13.34
C ALA A 252 -7.49 12.51 -12.19
#